data_AF-A0A924KEE8-F1
#
_entry.id   AF-A0A924KEE8-F1
#
_cell.length_a   1.000
_cell.length_b   1.000
_cell.length_c   1.000
_cell.angle_alpha   90.00
_cell.angle_beta   90.00
_cell.angle_gamma   90.00
#
_symmetry.space_group_name_H-M   'P 1'
#
loop_
_entity.id
_entity.type
_entity.pdbx_description
1 polymer ?
#
loop_
_entity_poly.entity_id
_entity_poly.type
_entity_poly.pdbx_seq_one_letter_code
_entity_poly.pdbx_strand_id
1 'polypeptide(L)' 'MMLSDYLNLQFDVNGKTFKGFCMRIHDDFHLTYAVILENCHSFCVWLDEKTSKWCYSKYAIIDQKVLDQIIGQLGK' A
#
# COMPACT_ATOMS: atom_id res chain seq x y z
N MET A 1 6.34 10.97 -19.58
CA MET A 1 5.68 11.37 -18.32
C MET A 1 6.05 10.29 -17.32
N MET A 2 6.86 10.58 -16.29
CA MET A 2 7.37 9.53 -15.40
C MET A 2 6.19 8.88 -14.67
N LEU A 3 5.87 7.63 -15.03
CA LEU A 3 5.22 6.73 -14.08
C LEU A 3 6.20 6.60 -12.93
N SER A 4 6.02 7.40 -11.88
CA SER A 4 6.72 7.12 -10.65
C SER A 4 6.04 5.88 -10.10
N ASP A 5 6.59 4.71 -10.46
CA ASP A 5 6.16 3.43 -9.90
C ASP A 5 6.29 3.43 -8.39
N TYR A 6 6.99 4.41 -7.82
CA TYR A 6 7.16 4.62 -6.40
C TYR A 6 6.25 5.76 -5.90
N LEU A 7 5.45 5.45 -4.88
CA LEU A 7 4.74 6.41 -4.05
C LEU A 7 5.36 6.40 -2.65
N ASN A 8 6.03 7.49 -2.26
CA ASN A 8 6.59 7.60 -0.92
C ASN A 8 5.47 7.69 0.13
N LEU A 9 5.63 6.98 1.22
CA LEU A 9 4.73 6.97 2.37
C LEU A 9 5.43 7.60 3.57
N GLN A 10 4.78 8.60 4.17
CA GLN A 10 5.14 9.10 5.49
C GLN A 10 3.89 9.60 6.20
N PHE A 11 3.54 8.99 7.32
CA PHE A 11 2.35 9.34 8.09
C PHE A 11 2.44 8.81 9.53
N ASP A 12 1.64 9.37 10.42
CA ASP A 12 1.60 8.98 11.84
C ASP A 12 0.30 8.24 12.17
N VAL A 13 0.41 7.14 12.93
CA VAL A 13 -0.74 6.40 13.47
C VAL A 13 -0.51 6.12 14.94
N ASN A 14 -1.45 6.56 15.79
CA ASN A 14 -1.42 6.37 17.25
C ASN A 14 -0.07 6.80 17.89
N GLY A 15 0.55 7.86 17.39
CA GLY A 15 1.84 8.38 17.90
C GLY A 15 3.09 7.63 17.40
N LYS A 16 2.94 6.65 16.49
CA LYS A 16 4.05 6.01 15.79
C LYS A 16 4.12 6.52 14.34
N THR A 17 5.30 6.97 13.94
CA THR A 17 5.58 7.35 12.55
C THR A 17 5.86 6.11 11.71
N PHE A 18 5.19 6.03 10.57
CA PHE A 18 5.42 5.04 9.53
C PHE A 18 6.04 5.74 8.34
N LYS A 19 7.13 5.18 7.83
CA LYS A 19 7.85 5.68 6.67
C LYS A 19 8.19 4.53 5.74
N GLY A 20 8.11 4.78 4.44
CA GLY A 20 8.40 3.77 3.43
C GLY A 20 7.91 4.20 2.06
N PHE A 21 7.53 3.24 1.23
CA PHE A 21 7.00 3.49 -0.10
C PHE A 21 6.10 2.35 -0.58
N CYS A 22 5.20 2.66 -1.50
CA CYS A 22 4.55 1.70 -2.38
C CYS A 22 5.29 1.64 -3.70
N MET A 23 5.49 0.45 -4.24
CA MET A 23 6.02 0.23 -5.58
C MET A 23 4.94 -0.45 -6.43
N ARG A 24 4.51 0.18 -7.52
CA ARG A 24 3.56 -0.38 -8.47
C ARG A 24 4.17 -1.60 -9.14
N ILE A 25 3.45 -2.71 -9.08
CA ILE A 25 3.76 -3.91 -9.83
C ILE A 25 2.94 -3.83 -11.12
N HIS A 26 3.64 -3.84 -12.26
CA HIS A 26 3.00 -3.93 -13.56
C HIS A 26 2.75 -5.40 -13.87
N ASP A 27 1.52 -5.83 -13.62
CA ASP A 27 0.98 -7.08 -14.11
C ASP A 27 -0.25 -6.79 -15.00
N ASP A 28 -0.64 -7.76 -15.83
CA ASP A 28 -1.77 -7.60 -16.77
C ASP A 28 -3.15 -7.82 -16.12
N PHE A 29 -3.21 -8.01 -14.80
CA PHE A 29 -4.42 -8.51 -14.13
C PHE A 29 -5.03 -7.51 -13.14
N HIS A 30 -4.22 -6.93 -12.26
CA HIS A 30 -4.70 -6.07 -11.19
C HIS A 30 -3.77 -4.87 -10.99
N LEU A 31 -4.36 -3.73 -10.60
CA LEU A 31 -3.56 -2.62 -10.09
C LEU A 31 -2.98 -3.01 -8.73
N THR A 32 -1.73 -3.47 -8.74
CA THR A 32 -1.03 -4.03 -7.58
C THR A 32 0.11 -3.13 -7.14
N TYR A 33 0.30 -2.99 -5.83
CA TYR A 33 1.43 -2.29 -5.22
C TYR A 33 2.08 -3.18 -4.16
N ALA A 34 3.41 -3.30 -4.20
CA ALA A 34 4.20 -3.76 -3.07
C ALA A 34 4.35 -2.62 -2.06
N VAL A 35 4.05 -2.88 -0.79
CA VAL A 35 4.19 -1.93 0.31
C VAL A 35 5.43 -2.30 1.12
N ILE A 36 6.35 -1.35 1.23
CA ILE A 36 7.58 -1.46 2.02
C ILE A 36 7.53 -0.37 3.09
N LEU A 37 7.45 -0.76 4.36
CA LEU A 37 7.52 0.14 5.50
C LEU A 37 8.73 -0.20 6.37
N GLU A 38 9.36 0.81 6.94
CA GLU A 38 10.44 0.65 7.90
C GLU A 38 9.96 -0.21 9.09
N ASN A 39 10.76 -1.22 9.47
CA ASN A 39 10.49 -2.14 10.58
C ASN A 39 9.17 -2.93 10.48
N CYS A 40 8.65 -3.13 9.27
CA CYS A 40 7.47 -3.96 9.02
C CYS A 40 7.80 -5.02 7.96
N HIS A 41 7.04 -6.12 7.96
CA HIS A 41 7.10 -7.08 6.84
C HIS A 41 6.48 -6.44 5.59
N SER A 42 7.15 -6.59 4.45
CA SER A 42 6.60 -6.16 3.16
C SER A 42 5.38 -7.02 2.80
N PHE A 43 4.38 -6.39 2.19
CA PHE A 43 3.17 -7.06 1.72
C PHE A 43 2.66 -6.39 0.45
N CYS A 44 1.65 -6.98 -0.19
CA CYS A 44 1.03 -6.41 -1.38
C CYS A 44 -0.38 -5.89 -1.06
N VAL A 45 -0.75 -4.83 -1.76
CA VAL A 45 -2.13 -4.32 -1.85
C VAL A 45 -2.53 -4.28 -3.31
N TRP A 46 -3.77 -4.60 -3.63
CA TRP A 46 -4.27 -4.58 -5.01
C TRP A 46 -5.71 -4.10 -5.06
N LEU A 47 -6.09 -3.47 -6.15
CA LEU A 47 -7.48 -3.12 -6.42
C LEU A 47 -8.16 -4.33 -7.08
N ASP A 48 -9.18 -4.89 -6.42
CA ASP A 48 -10.05 -5.89 -7.04
C ASP A 48 -11.00 -5.18 -8.02
N GLU A 49 -10.81 -5.42 -9.32
CA GLU A 49 -11.61 -4.80 -10.38
C GLU A 49 -13.09 -5.16 -10.32
N LYS A 50 -13.45 -6.33 -9.76
CA LYS A 50 -14.85 -6.78 -9.71
C LYS A 50 -15.64 -6.04 -8.66
N THR A 51 -15.00 -5.71 -7.54
CA THR A 51 -15.64 -5.08 -6.38
C THR A 51 -15.28 -3.61 -6.23
N SER A 52 -14.29 -3.13 -7.00
CA SER A 52 -13.66 -1.82 -6.86
C SER A 52 -13.16 -1.55 -5.44
N LYS A 53 -12.70 -2.61 -4.75
CA LYS A 53 -12.20 -2.53 -3.36
C LYS A 53 -10.72 -2.89 -3.30
N TRP A 54 -10.01 -2.17 -2.45
CA TRP A 54 -8.63 -2.50 -2.12
C TRP A 54 -8.57 -3.74 -1.24
N CYS A 55 -7.74 -4.67 -1.66
CA CYS A 55 -7.41 -5.91 -0.98
C CYS A 55 -5.93 -5.90 -0.61
N TYR A 56 -5.53 -6.76 0.33
CA TYR A 56 -4.17 -6.84 0.83
C TYR A 56 -3.78 -8.26 1.19
N SER A 57 -2.48 -8.54 1.26
CA SER A 57 -1.97 -9.88 1.55
C SER A 57 -2.54 -10.42 2.87
N LYS A 58 -3.07 -11.64 2.85
CA LYS A 58 -3.74 -12.30 3.99
C LYS A 58 -2.92 -12.34 5.29
N TYR A 59 -1.60 -12.31 5.18
CA TYR A 59 -0.66 -12.41 6.30
C TYR A 59 0.06 -11.09 6.62
N ALA A 60 -0.44 -9.96 6.12
CA ALA A 60 0.07 -8.65 6.51
C ALA A 60 -0.20 -8.44 8.01
N ILE A 61 0.85 -8.51 8.84
CA ILE A 61 0.78 -8.20 10.26
C ILE A 61 0.90 -6.67 10.40
N ILE A 62 -0.18 -5.96 10.08
CA ILE A 62 -0.23 -4.50 10.12
C ILE A 62 -1.55 -4.03 10.74
N ASP A 63 -1.49 -2.94 11.50
CA ASP A 63 -2.69 -2.33 12.10
C ASP A 63 -3.63 -1.81 11.00
N GLN A 64 -4.94 -2.04 11.16
CA GLN A 64 -5.94 -1.64 10.18
C GLN A 64 -5.90 -0.13 9.88
N LYS A 65 -5.63 0.73 10.87
CA LYS A 65 -5.51 2.18 10.66
C LYS A 65 -4.32 2.53 9.78
N VAL A 66 -3.20 1.79 9.90
CA VAL A 66 -2.02 1.98 9.05
C VAL A 66 -2.35 1.56 7.62
N LEU A 67 -3.05 0.44 7.45
CA LEU A 67 -3.53 0.00 6.14
C LEU A 67 -4.48 1.03 5.49
N ASP A 68 -5.43 1.57 6.25
CA ASP A 68 -6.37 2.58 5.77
C ASP A 68 -5.64 3.86 5.31
N GLN A 69 -4.58 4.28 6.02
CA GLN A 69 -3.73 5.39 5.60
C GLN A 69 -3.01 5.11 4.27
N ILE A 70 -2.45 3.90 4.10
CA ILE A 70 -1.78 3.50 2.85
C ILE A 70 -2.77 3.53 1.68
N ILE A 71 -3.93 2.87 1.84
CA ILE A 71 -4.96 2.80 0.80
C ILE A 71 -5.49 4.21 0.48
N GLY A 72 -5.67 5.06 1.49
CA GLY A 72 -6.08 6.45 1.32
C GLY A 72 -5.08 7.31 0.53
N GLN A 73 -3.80 6.93 0.48
CA GLN A 73 -2.80 7.59 -0.37
C GLN A 73 -2.78 7.04 -1.81
N LEU A 74 -3.13 5.77 -2.01
CA LEU A 74 -3.22 5.13 -3.33
C LEU A 74 -4.47 5.55 -4.12
N GLY A 75 -5.55 5.93 -3.43
CA GLY A 75 -6.80 6.38 -4.04
C GLY A 75 -6.90 7.89 -4.30
N LYS A 76 -5.82 8.65 -4.07
CA LYS A 76 -5.73 10.08 -4.41
C LYS A 76 -5.15 10.26 -5.80
#